data_AF-A0A7S3PGC3-F1
#
_entry.id   AF-A0A7S3PGC3-F1
#
_cell.length_a   1.000
_cell.length_b   1.000
_cell.length_c   1.000
_cell.angle_alpha   90.00
_cell.angle_beta   90.00
_cell.angle_gamma   90.00
#
_symmetry.space_group_name_H-M   'P 1'
#
loop_
_entity.id
_entity.type
_entity.pdbx_description
1 polymer ?
#
loop_
_entity_poly.entity_id
_entity_poly.type
_entity_poly.pdbx_seq_one_letter_code
_entity_poly.pdbx_strand_id
1 'polypeptide(L)'
;MTPLGRKFAEFPLEPQLALMLIRSPDYQCSNEMLSIVALLSVPQIFQRPREHGKAADEAKKQFESMDGDHITMLQAYHAYKQSGESADWCYNNFLQYRSLKSADAVRAQLSRIMTKLDLPLVSTDFSSKNYYTNITKAITAGYFQQVAHLQRVGDYLTIRDNQRVSLHPSCGLRNKPEWVLYHEFVLTTKNFIRTCIQIRPEWLLEVSPAYYDMSKFPECEAKRVLEKLYLRQQHAR
;
A
#
# COMPACT_ATOMS: atom_id res chain seq x y z
N MET A 1 10.15 19.93 -17.82
CA MET A 1 10.01 18.64 -17.09
C MET A 1 10.97 18.64 -15.91
N THR A 2 10.48 18.33 -14.71
CA THR A 2 11.34 18.17 -13.53
C THR A 2 12.18 16.88 -13.64
N PRO A 3 13.30 16.74 -12.93
CA PRO A 3 14.09 15.50 -12.90
C PRO A 3 13.27 14.27 -12.50
N LEU A 4 12.33 14.45 -11.56
CA LEU A 4 11.37 13.43 -11.16
C LEU A 4 10.40 13.06 -12.31
N GLY A 5 9.91 14.06 -13.05
CA GLY A 5 9.08 13.87 -14.25
C GLY A 5 9.73 13.03 -15.34
N ARG A 6 11.06 13.11 -15.50
CA ARG A 6 11.80 12.24 -16.44
C ARG A 6 11.84 10.79 -15.97
N LYS A 7 12.08 10.56 -14.67
CA LYS A 7 12.06 9.21 -14.10
C LYS A 7 10.68 8.56 -14.24
N PHE A 8 9.61 9.31 -14.05
CA PHE A 8 8.23 8.82 -14.26
C PHE A 8 7.98 8.28 -15.66
N ALA A 9 8.43 9.00 -16.69
CA ALA A 9 8.17 8.66 -18.08
C ALA A 9 8.77 7.32 -18.53
N GLU A 10 9.76 6.80 -17.78
CA GLU A 10 10.44 5.54 -18.10
C GLU A 10 9.69 4.30 -17.53
N PHE A 11 8.80 4.49 -16.56
CA PHE A 11 8.02 3.40 -15.97
C PHE A 11 6.67 3.24 -16.69
N PRO A 12 6.31 2.03 -17.16
CA PRO A 12 4.99 1.73 -17.73
C PRO A 12 3.97 1.51 -16.60
N LEU A 13 3.86 2.45 -15.67
CA LEU A 13 3.04 2.36 -14.47
C LEU A 13 2.22 3.64 -14.27
N GLU A 14 1.19 3.54 -13.45
CA GLU A 14 0.52 4.74 -12.94
C GLU A 14 1.49 5.63 -12.14
N PRO A 15 1.33 6.95 -12.18
CA PRO A 15 2.22 7.88 -11.48
C PRO A 15 2.39 7.56 -9.98
N GLN A 16 1.35 7.13 -9.28
CA GLN A 16 1.43 6.79 -7.86
C GLN A 16 2.35 5.58 -7.61
N LEU A 17 2.22 4.53 -8.41
CA LEU A 17 3.06 3.32 -8.33
C LEU A 17 4.52 3.63 -8.69
N ALA A 18 4.73 4.40 -9.75
CA ALA A 18 6.07 4.83 -10.14
C ALA A 18 6.72 5.71 -9.06
N LEU A 19 5.97 6.59 -8.40
CA LEU A 19 6.48 7.45 -7.33
C LEU A 19 6.92 6.60 -6.14
N MET A 20 6.13 5.58 -5.82
CA MET A 20 6.41 4.61 -4.77
C MET A 20 7.75 3.90 -5.02
N LEU A 21 7.99 3.43 -6.26
CA LEU A 21 9.28 2.82 -6.64
C LEU A 21 10.43 3.82 -6.55
N ILE A 22 10.27 5.02 -7.10
CA ILE A 22 11.32 6.03 -7.17
C ILE A 22 11.74 6.50 -5.77
N ARG A 23 10.80 6.58 -4.82
CA ARG A 23 11.04 7.02 -3.43
C ARG A 23 11.44 5.89 -2.49
N SER A 24 11.14 4.64 -2.81
CA SER A 24 11.45 3.50 -1.95
C SER A 24 12.92 3.36 -1.51
N PRO A 25 13.95 3.78 -2.30
CA PRO A 25 15.34 3.80 -1.83
C PRO A 25 15.57 4.69 -0.61
N ASP A 26 14.87 5.84 -0.52
CA ASP A 26 15.00 6.79 0.60
C ASP A 26 14.55 6.16 1.92
N TYR A 27 13.73 5.11 1.85
CA TYR A 27 13.21 4.34 2.99
C TYR A 27 13.88 2.97 3.15
N GLN A 28 14.90 2.63 2.36
CA GLN A 28 15.61 1.36 2.44
C GLN A 28 14.72 0.10 2.24
N CYS A 29 13.70 0.18 1.39
CA CYS A 29 12.74 -0.93 1.16
C CYS A 29 12.37 -1.11 -0.33
N SER A 30 13.29 -0.79 -1.24
CA SER A 30 13.01 -0.80 -2.68
C SER A 30 12.82 -2.21 -3.25
N ASN A 31 13.42 -3.24 -2.67
CA ASN A 31 13.17 -4.63 -3.07
C ASN A 31 11.75 -5.09 -2.74
N GLU A 32 11.26 -4.74 -1.55
CA GLU A 32 9.88 -5.02 -1.14
C GLU A 32 8.90 -4.21 -1.97
N MET A 33 9.21 -2.94 -2.24
CA MET A 33 8.34 -2.09 -3.02
C MET A 33 8.20 -2.56 -4.45
N LEU A 34 9.29 -3.06 -5.04
CA LEU A 34 9.28 -3.69 -6.35
C LEU A 34 8.30 -4.87 -6.41
N SER A 35 8.29 -5.71 -5.37
CA SER A 35 7.36 -6.83 -5.25
C SER A 35 5.91 -6.35 -5.08
N ILE A 36 5.65 -5.38 -4.20
CA ILE A 36 4.31 -4.82 -3.96
C ILE A 36 3.75 -4.20 -5.25
N VAL A 37 4.53 -3.38 -5.96
CA VAL A 37 4.10 -2.75 -7.22
C VAL A 37 3.80 -3.79 -8.28
N ALA A 38 4.63 -4.82 -8.39
CA ALA A 38 4.37 -5.91 -9.34
C ALA A 38 3.07 -6.66 -9.03
N LEU A 39 2.76 -6.89 -7.74
CA LEU A 39 1.53 -7.55 -7.30
C LEU A 39 0.28 -6.67 -7.52
N LEU A 40 0.41 -5.35 -7.33
CA LEU A 40 -0.65 -4.38 -7.63
C LEU A 40 -0.91 -4.22 -9.13
N SER A 41 0.09 -4.52 -9.97
CA SER A 41 0.01 -4.39 -11.43
C SER A 41 -0.60 -5.61 -12.13
N VAL A 42 -1.01 -6.63 -11.38
CA VAL A 42 -1.60 -7.88 -11.91
C VAL A 42 -2.99 -8.12 -11.32
N PRO A 43 -3.81 -8.99 -11.94
CA PRO A 43 -5.08 -9.39 -11.34
C PRO A 43 -4.90 -9.97 -9.94
N GLN A 44 -5.91 -9.78 -9.09
CA GLN A 44 -5.90 -10.19 -7.67
C GLN A 44 -5.33 -11.61 -7.46
N ILE A 45 -4.34 -11.72 -6.57
CA ILE A 45 -3.64 -12.99 -6.30
C ILE A 45 -4.42 -13.95 -5.41
N PHE A 46 -5.32 -13.44 -4.56
CA PHE A 46 -6.13 -14.25 -3.67
C PHE A 46 -7.42 -14.68 -4.38
N GLN A 47 -7.65 -15.98 -4.47
CA GLN A 47 -8.88 -16.54 -5.00
C GLN A 47 -9.87 -16.80 -3.86
N ARG A 48 -11.15 -16.53 -4.11
CA ARG A 48 -12.22 -16.84 -3.17
C ARG A 48 -13.40 -17.50 -3.89
N PRO A 49 -13.32 -18.80 -4.23
CA PRO A 49 -14.43 -19.54 -4.82
C PRO A 49 -15.67 -19.49 -3.93
N ARG A 50 -16.86 -19.36 -4.51
CA ARG A 50 -18.12 -19.24 -3.73
C ARG A 50 -18.36 -20.45 -2.82
N GLU A 51 -18.06 -21.65 -3.30
CA GLU A 51 -18.25 -22.91 -2.58
C GLU A 51 -17.23 -23.11 -1.45
N HIS A 52 -16.02 -22.54 -1.60
CA HIS A 52 -14.91 -22.72 -0.66
C HIS A 52 -14.50 -21.42 0.04
N GLY A 53 -15.42 -20.45 0.16
CA GLY A 53 -15.10 -19.13 0.70
C GLY A 53 -14.48 -19.16 2.09
N LYS A 54 -14.98 -20.00 3.01
CA LYS A 54 -14.42 -20.13 4.36
C LYS A 54 -12.99 -20.69 4.37
N ALA A 55 -12.70 -21.67 3.50
CA ALA A 55 -11.38 -22.27 3.40
C ALA A 55 -10.38 -21.27 2.78
N ALA A 56 -10.82 -20.52 1.77
CA ALA A 56 -10.02 -19.44 1.18
C ALA A 56 -9.71 -18.32 2.18
N ASP A 57 -10.70 -17.92 2.99
CA ASP A 57 -10.50 -16.93 4.04
C ASP A 57 -9.50 -17.44 5.11
N GLU A 58 -9.57 -18.72 5.48
CA GLU A 58 -8.64 -19.32 6.45
C GLU A 58 -7.22 -19.45 5.88
N ALA A 59 -7.07 -19.81 4.61
CA ALA A 59 -5.77 -19.83 3.95
C ALA A 59 -5.17 -18.41 3.88
N LYS A 60 -5.99 -17.40 3.54
CA LYS A 60 -5.54 -16.00 3.50
C LYS A 60 -5.05 -15.50 4.86
N LYS A 61 -5.68 -15.91 5.96
CA LYS A 61 -5.25 -15.52 7.33
C LYS A 61 -3.81 -15.87 7.66
N GLN A 62 -3.24 -16.89 7.01
CA GLN A 62 -1.84 -17.29 7.22
C GLN A 62 -0.85 -16.21 6.74
N PHE A 63 -1.29 -15.35 5.83
CA PHE A 63 -0.52 -14.23 5.30
C PHE A 63 -1.02 -12.87 5.83
N GLU A 64 -2.03 -12.84 6.69
CA GLU A 64 -2.58 -11.58 7.17
C GLU A 64 -1.58 -10.83 8.05
N SER A 65 -1.25 -9.60 7.64
CA SER A 65 -0.56 -8.65 8.50
C SER A 65 -1.55 -7.71 9.20
N MET A 66 -1.24 -7.37 10.45
CA MET A 66 -1.95 -6.33 11.20
C MET A 66 -1.77 -4.94 10.56
N ASP A 67 -0.71 -4.73 9.78
CA ASP A 67 -0.44 -3.45 9.12
C ASP A 67 -1.38 -3.23 7.94
N GLY A 68 -1.74 -4.28 7.19
CA GLY A 68 -2.74 -4.22 6.12
C GLY A 68 -2.44 -5.05 4.87
N ASP A 69 -3.29 -4.89 3.86
CA ASP A 69 -3.37 -5.76 2.68
C ASP A 69 -2.11 -5.72 1.81
N HIS A 70 -1.41 -4.59 1.73
CA HIS A 70 -0.16 -4.48 0.96
C HIS A 70 0.92 -5.42 1.53
N ILE A 71 1.02 -5.47 2.86
CA ILE A 71 1.97 -6.35 3.55
C ILE A 71 1.50 -7.80 3.45
N THR A 72 0.19 -8.05 3.55
CA THR A 72 -0.40 -9.38 3.34
C THR A 72 -0.07 -9.95 1.95
N MET A 73 -0.14 -9.13 0.90
CA MET A 73 0.27 -9.54 -0.45
C MET A 73 1.77 -9.82 -0.53
N LEU A 74 2.60 -8.98 0.09
CA LEU A 74 4.06 -9.18 0.13
C LEU A 74 4.42 -10.51 0.83
N GLN A 75 3.79 -10.82 1.95
CA GLN A 75 3.99 -12.07 2.68
C GLN A 75 3.58 -13.29 1.85
N ALA A 76 2.42 -13.23 1.18
CA ALA A 76 1.98 -14.29 0.27
C ALA A 76 2.96 -14.50 -0.90
N TYR A 77 3.50 -13.42 -1.46
CA TYR A 77 4.50 -13.50 -2.51
C TYR A 77 5.83 -14.09 -2.02
N HIS A 78 6.32 -13.70 -0.84
CA HIS A 78 7.51 -14.32 -0.24
C HIS A 78 7.31 -15.81 0.02
N ALA A 79 6.16 -16.22 0.56
CA ALA A 79 5.84 -17.62 0.77
C ALA A 79 5.76 -18.41 -0.55
N TYR A 80 5.22 -17.81 -1.61
CA TYR A 80 5.26 -18.38 -2.96
C TYR A 80 6.68 -18.58 -3.50
N LYS A 81 7.58 -17.62 -3.29
CA LYS A 81 8.99 -17.78 -3.70
C LYS A 81 9.70 -18.86 -2.87
N GLN A 82 9.42 -18.94 -1.58
CA GLN A 82 9.99 -19.94 -0.67
C GLN A 82 9.50 -21.37 -0.96
N SER A 83 8.28 -21.53 -1.48
CA SER A 83 7.74 -22.83 -1.88
C SER A 83 8.29 -23.35 -3.22
N GLY A 84 9.26 -22.64 -3.81
CA GLY A 84 9.84 -23.00 -5.11
C GLY A 84 8.90 -22.73 -6.28
N GLU A 85 8.02 -21.73 -6.16
CA GLU A 85 7.07 -21.35 -7.21
C GLU A 85 6.08 -22.46 -7.58
N SER A 86 5.75 -23.36 -6.64
CA SER A 86 4.91 -24.53 -6.90
C SER A 86 3.46 -24.15 -7.21
N ALA A 87 2.94 -24.66 -8.34
CA ALA A 87 1.53 -24.50 -8.72
C ALA A 87 0.59 -25.23 -7.74
N ASP A 88 0.99 -26.40 -7.25
CA ASP A 88 0.22 -27.17 -6.26
C ASP A 88 0.15 -26.44 -4.92
N TRP A 89 1.26 -25.81 -4.51
CA TRP A 89 1.27 -24.97 -3.32
C TRP A 89 0.33 -23.77 -3.46
N CYS A 90 0.32 -23.10 -4.62
CA CYS A 90 -0.64 -22.02 -4.89
C CYS A 90 -2.09 -22.50 -4.81
N TYR A 91 -2.41 -23.67 -5.39
CA TYR A 91 -3.75 -24.24 -5.33
C TYR A 91 -4.21 -24.50 -3.89
N ASN A 92 -3.36 -25.12 -3.08
CA ASN A 92 -3.66 -25.43 -1.68
C ASN A 92 -3.83 -24.17 -0.80
N ASN A 93 -3.21 -23.05 -1.17
CA ASN A 93 -3.29 -21.78 -0.45
C ASN A 93 -4.28 -20.79 -1.06
N PHE A 94 -5.12 -21.21 -2.01
CA PHE A 94 -6.08 -20.34 -2.71
C PHE A 94 -5.43 -19.12 -3.38
N LEU A 95 -4.24 -19.32 -3.96
CA LEU A 95 -3.49 -18.29 -4.69
C LEU A 95 -3.55 -18.55 -6.20
N GLN A 96 -3.73 -17.48 -6.97
CA GLN A 96 -3.76 -17.52 -8.42
C GLN A 96 -2.33 -17.62 -8.97
N TYR A 97 -1.90 -18.85 -9.31
CA TYR A 97 -0.55 -19.11 -9.86
C TYR A 97 -0.21 -18.24 -11.09
N ARG A 98 -1.16 -18.08 -12.02
CA ARG A 98 -0.95 -17.25 -13.22
C ARG A 98 -0.70 -15.78 -12.89
N SER A 99 -1.38 -15.22 -11.88
CA SER A 99 -1.16 -13.84 -11.44
C SER A 99 0.22 -13.69 -10.79
N LEU A 100 0.62 -14.65 -9.96
CA LEU A 100 1.95 -14.65 -9.33
C LEU A 100 3.09 -14.74 -10.36
N LYS A 101 2.95 -15.62 -11.37
CA LYS A 101 3.90 -15.68 -12.50
C LYS A 101 3.95 -14.38 -13.30
N SER A 102 2.80 -13.75 -13.51
CA SER A 102 2.74 -12.44 -14.18
C SER A 102 3.43 -11.37 -13.34
N ALA A 103 3.26 -11.40 -12.01
CA ALA A 103 3.93 -10.48 -11.09
C ALA A 103 5.45 -10.68 -11.12
N ASP A 104 5.96 -11.91 -11.21
CA ASP A 104 7.39 -12.18 -11.39
C ASP A 104 7.96 -11.53 -12.66
N ALA A 105 7.23 -11.63 -13.78
CA ALA A 105 7.62 -11.01 -15.04
C ALA A 105 7.65 -9.48 -14.95
N VAL A 106 6.61 -8.87 -14.36
CA VAL A 106 6.53 -7.43 -14.11
C VAL A 106 7.65 -6.97 -13.19
N ARG A 107 7.90 -7.69 -12.08
CA ARG A 107 8.98 -7.41 -11.13
C ARG A 107 10.34 -7.42 -11.80
N ALA A 108 10.61 -8.40 -12.67
CA ALA A 108 11.85 -8.48 -13.43
C ALA A 108 12.03 -7.31 -14.42
N GLN A 109 10.96 -6.90 -15.09
CA GLN A 109 10.99 -5.74 -15.98
C GLN A 109 11.27 -4.44 -15.21
N LEU A 110 10.55 -4.21 -14.12
CA LEU A 110 10.70 -3.02 -13.29
C LEU A 110 12.10 -2.95 -12.65
N SER A 111 12.68 -4.07 -12.24
CA SER A 111 14.05 -4.16 -11.71
C SER A 111 15.08 -3.63 -12.72
N ARG A 112 14.95 -4.01 -14.00
CA ARG A 112 15.84 -3.54 -15.07
C ARG A 112 15.72 -2.04 -15.27
N ILE A 113 14.50 -1.49 -15.22
CA ILE A 113 14.26 -0.04 -15.33
C ILE A 113 14.88 0.68 -14.13
N MET A 114 14.69 0.19 -12.90
CA MET A 114 15.31 0.77 -11.71
C MET A 114 16.83 0.80 -11.81
N THR A 115 17.44 -0.30 -12.27
CA THR A 115 18.89 -0.38 -12.51
C THR A 115 19.35 0.62 -13.57
N LYS A 116 18.62 0.76 -14.68
CA LYS A 116 18.90 1.76 -15.74
C LYS A 116 18.84 3.20 -15.23
N LEU A 117 18.01 3.47 -14.22
CA LEU A 117 17.81 4.80 -13.63
C LEU A 117 18.67 5.06 -12.39
N ASP A 118 19.64 4.19 -12.11
CA ASP A 118 20.50 4.24 -10.93
C ASP A 118 19.71 4.30 -9.61
N LEU A 119 18.56 3.62 -9.55
CA LEU A 119 17.78 3.46 -8.33
C LEU A 119 18.25 2.19 -7.61
N PRO A 120 18.83 2.30 -6.40
CA PRO A 120 19.41 1.15 -5.74
C PRO A 120 18.32 0.20 -5.23
N LEU A 121 18.58 -1.10 -5.38
CA LEU A 121 17.74 -2.18 -4.87
C LEU A 121 18.24 -2.59 -3.47
N VAL A 122 17.59 -2.03 -2.45
CA VAL A 122 17.95 -2.18 -1.03
C VAL A 122 16.78 -2.78 -0.27
N SER A 123 17.11 -3.48 0.80
CA SER A 123 16.15 -4.04 1.76
C SER A 123 16.69 -3.82 3.16
N THR A 124 15.81 -3.40 4.06
CA THR A 124 16.12 -3.30 5.49
C THR A 124 16.17 -4.72 6.05
N ASP A 125 17.01 -4.97 7.05
CA ASP A 125 17.03 -6.29 7.69
C ASP A 125 15.65 -6.64 8.28
N PHE A 126 15.21 -7.89 8.05
CA PHE A 126 13.90 -8.37 8.47
C PHE A 126 13.73 -8.37 9.99
N SER A 127 14.83 -8.52 10.75
CA SER A 127 14.80 -8.47 12.21
C SER A 127 14.60 -7.05 12.77
N SER A 128 14.76 -6.03 11.93
CA SER A 128 14.60 -4.65 12.32
C SER A 128 13.14 -4.31 12.60
N LYS A 129 12.88 -3.64 13.72
CA LYS A 129 11.57 -3.06 14.05
C LYS A 129 11.07 -2.09 12.97
N ASN A 130 11.99 -1.53 12.18
CA ASN A 130 11.67 -0.56 11.14
C ASN A 130 11.31 -1.21 9.80
N TYR A 131 11.43 -2.55 9.64
CA TYR A 131 11.19 -3.22 8.36
C TYR A 131 9.82 -2.87 7.75
N TYR A 132 8.74 -3.21 8.45
CA TYR A 132 7.38 -2.90 7.98
C TYR A 132 7.09 -1.40 8.02
N THR A 133 7.63 -0.67 9.01
CA THR A 133 7.47 0.79 9.09
C THR A 133 8.01 1.51 7.85
N ASN A 134 9.18 1.08 7.36
CA ASN A 134 9.83 1.63 6.18
C ASN A 134 9.00 1.36 4.92
N ILE A 135 8.47 0.13 4.77
CA ILE A 135 7.58 -0.24 3.67
C ILE A 135 6.33 0.64 3.68
N THR A 136 5.66 0.75 4.83
CA THR A 136 4.44 1.56 4.96
C THR A 136 4.68 3.05 4.72
N LYS A 137 5.81 3.59 5.19
CA LYS A 137 6.22 4.97 4.87
C LYS A 137 6.44 5.17 3.37
N ALA A 138 7.10 4.23 2.69
CA ALA A 138 7.30 4.30 1.25
C ALA A 138 5.98 4.19 0.47
N ILE A 139 5.03 3.37 0.91
CA ILE A 139 3.67 3.33 0.34
C ILE A 139 2.98 4.67 0.51
N THR A 140 3.10 5.25 1.70
CA THR A 140 2.58 6.60 2.01
C THR A 140 3.18 7.64 1.06
N ALA A 141 4.45 7.51 0.67
CA ALA A 141 5.11 8.39 -0.29
C ALA A 141 4.52 8.36 -1.70
N GLY A 142 4.04 7.20 -2.17
CA GLY A 142 3.39 7.07 -3.47
C GLY A 142 1.91 7.45 -3.46
N TYR A 143 1.21 7.14 -2.37
CA TYR A 143 -0.24 7.15 -2.27
C TYR A 143 -0.79 8.17 -1.26
N PHE A 144 -0.02 9.20 -0.91
CA PHE A 144 -0.43 10.25 0.03
C PHE A 144 -1.74 10.97 -0.34
N GLN A 145 -2.23 10.86 -1.58
CA GLN A 145 -3.53 11.44 -1.95
C GLN A 145 -4.71 10.50 -1.64
N GLN A 146 -4.48 9.18 -1.59
CA GLN A 146 -5.51 8.16 -1.40
C GLN A 146 -5.54 7.69 0.05
N VAL A 147 -5.99 8.59 0.92
CA VAL A 147 -6.05 8.36 2.36
C VAL A 147 -7.48 8.62 2.86
N ALA A 148 -7.92 7.85 3.85
CA ALA A 148 -9.20 8.04 4.51
C ALA A 148 -9.03 8.03 6.04
N HIS A 149 -9.86 8.84 6.71
CA HIS A 149 -9.87 9.02 8.17
C HIS A 149 -11.17 8.48 8.77
N LEU A 150 -11.05 7.70 9.84
CA LEU A 150 -12.17 7.09 10.55
C LEU A 150 -12.97 8.15 11.31
N GLN A 151 -14.26 8.24 11.01
CA GLN A 151 -15.21 9.09 11.72
C GLN A 151 -15.77 8.38 12.95
N ARG A 152 -16.28 9.15 13.91
CA ARG A 152 -16.94 8.62 15.13
C ARG A 152 -18.09 7.66 14.86
N VAL A 153 -18.78 7.83 13.73
CA VAL A 153 -19.91 7.01 13.29
C VAL A 153 -19.45 5.63 12.78
N GLY A 154 -18.15 5.42 12.62
CA GLY A 154 -17.55 4.13 12.26
C GLY A 154 -17.32 3.91 10.75
N ASP A 155 -17.65 4.91 9.94
CA ASP A 155 -17.30 5.00 8.52
C ASP A 155 -16.06 5.85 8.30
N TYR A 156 -15.42 5.70 7.15
CA TYR A 156 -14.26 6.50 6.78
C TYR A 156 -14.68 7.67 5.87
N LEU A 157 -13.90 8.73 5.93
CA LEU A 157 -14.02 9.88 5.06
C LEU A 157 -12.72 10.06 4.27
N THR A 158 -12.78 10.09 2.94
CA THR A 158 -11.60 10.35 2.12
C THR A 158 -11.08 11.75 2.35
N ILE A 159 -9.75 11.91 2.33
CA ILE A 159 -9.10 13.19 2.49
C ILE A 159 -9.43 14.09 1.29
N ARG A 160 -9.70 15.37 1.59
CA ARG A 160 -10.10 16.45 0.66
C ARG A 160 -11.46 16.30 0.01
N ASP A 161 -11.77 15.15 -0.56
CA ASP A 161 -13.02 14.95 -1.31
C ASP A 161 -14.23 14.66 -0.40
N ASN A 162 -13.97 14.39 0.89
CA ASN A 162 -14.98 14.11 1.91
C ASN A 162 -15.99 13.03 1.49
N GLN A 163 -15.53 12.01 0.74
CA GLN A 163 -16.39 10.92 0.33
C GLN A 163 -16.49 9.89 1.46
N ARG A 164 -17.73 9.53 1.81
CA ARG A 164 -17.99 8.50 2.82
C ARG A 164 -17.75 7.13 2.22
N VAL A 165 -16.85 6.37 2.83
CA VAL A 165 -16.42 5.04 2.37
C VAL A 165 -16.36 4.05 3.52
N SER A 166 -16.47 2.77 3.20
CA SER A 166 -16.20 1.67 4.14
C SER A 166 -15.05 0.81 3.64
N LEU A 167 -14.39 0.07 4.54
CA LEU A 167 -13.40 -0.93 4.13
C LEU A 167 -14.11 -2.02 3.31
N HIS A 168 -13.55 -2.38 2.16
CA HIS A 168 -14.09 -3.46 1.34
C HIS A 168 -14.07 -4.78 2.14
N PRO A 169 -15.08 -5.67 2.02
CA PRO A 169 -15.13 -6.94 2.78
C PRO A 169 -13.95 -7.88 2.56
N SER A 170 -13.16 -7.67 1.49
CA SER A 170 -11.93 -8.43 1.24
C SER A 170 -10.70 -7.92 2.00
N CYS A 171 -10.80 -6.77 2.68
CA CYS A 171 -9.70 -6.19 3.43
C CYS A 171 -9.44 -7.03 4.70
N GLY A 172 -8.18 -7.39 4.93
CA GLY A 172 -7.75 -8.20 6.08
C GLY A 172 -7.58 -7.41 7.39
N LEU A 173 -7.81 -6.09 7.38
CA LEU A 173 -7.68 -5.25 8.58
C LEU A 173 -8.76 -5.62 9.61
N ARG A 174 -8.33 -6.23 10.72
CA ARG A 174 -9.21 -6.65 11.82
C ARG A 174 -9.58 -5.48 12.73
N ASN A 175 -8.63 -4.58 12.94
CA ASN A 175 -8.88 -3.30 13.59
C ASN A 175 -9.49 -2.31 12.59
N LYS A 176 -10.26 -1.34 13.07
CA LYS A 176 -10.61 -0.14 12.30
C LYS A 176 -9.59 0.95 12.67
N PRO A 177 -8.41 1.00 12.02
CA PRO A 177 -7.42 2.02 12.34
C PRO A 177 -7.95 3.41 12.02
N GLU A 178 -7.48 4.42 12.74
CA GLU A 178 -7.96 5.78 12.55
C GLU A 178 -7.62 6.35 11.17
N TRP A 179 -6.46 5.97 10.62
CA TRP A 179 -5.98 6.42 9.32
C TRP A 179 -5.62 5.22 8.44
N VAL A 180 -6.19 5.19 7.24
CA VAL A 180 -5.92 4.18 6.22
C VAL A 180 -5.52 4.82 4.92
N LEU A 181 -4.55 4.21 4.26
CA LEU A 181 -4.24 4.45 2.87
C LEU A 181 -4.84 3.31 2.04
N TYR A 182 -5.43 3.62 0.90
CA TYR A 182 -6.05 2.65 0.00
C TYR A 182 -5.45 2.73 -1.41
N HIS A 183 -5.50 1.62 -2.14
CA HIS A 183 -5.04 1.56 -3.53
C HIS A 183 -6.18 1.84 -4.52
N GLU A 184 -7.38 1.33 -4.25
CA GLU A 184 -8.52 1.42 -5.16
C GLU A 184 -9.77 1.92 -4.46
N PHE A 185 -10.51 2.76 -5.17
CA PHE A 185 -11.86 3.17 -4.82
C PHE A 185 -12.87 2.37 -5.65
N VAL A 186 -13.80 1.69 -4.98
CA VAL A 186 -14.81 0.83 -5.61
C VAL A 186 -16.20 1.44 -5.40
N LEU A 187 -16.79 1.93 -6.49
CA LEU A 187 -18.13 2.52 -6.49
C LEU A 187 -19.20 1.46 -6.77
N THR A 188 -20.07 1.20 -5.79
CA THR A 188 -21.21 0.28 -5.92
C THR A 188 -22.46 0.91 -5.28
N THR A 189 -23.34 0.11 -4.67
CA THR A 189 -24.43 0.63 -3.82
C THR A 189 -23.92 1.34 -2.57
N LYS A 190 -22.75 0.92 -2.08
CA LYS A 190 -21.95 1.64 -1.09
C LYS A 190 -20.54 1.85 -1.64
N ASN A 191 -19.91 2.95 -1.29
CA ASN A 191 -18.53 3.21 -1.68
C ASN A 191 -17.58 2.44 -0.77
N PHE A 192 -16.66 1.70 -1.38
CA PHE A 192 -15.65 0.94 -0.66
C PHE A 192 -14.25 1.38 -1.06
N ILE A 193 -13.33 1.27 -0.11
CA ILE A 193 -11.89 1.34 -0.38
C ILE A 193 -11.29 -0.06 -0.25
N ARG A 194 -10.45 -0.43 -1.22
CA ARG A 194 -9.87 -1.76 -1.35
C ARG A 194 -8.35 -1.70 -1.30
N THR A 195 -7.76 -2.78 -0.77
CA THR A 195 -6.33 -2.92 -0.54
C THR A 195 -5.84 -1.80 0.36
N CYS A 196 -6.15 -1.93 1.65
CA CYS A 196 -5.91 -0.88 2.64
C CYS A 196 -4.69 -1.20 3.50
N ILE A 197 -3.98 -0.15 3.94
CA ILE A 197 -2.90 -0.26 4.93
C ILE A 197 -3.07 0.82 5.99
N GLN A 198 -2.86 0.45 7.25
CA GLN A 198 -2.84 1.38 8.37
C GLN A 198 -1.62 2.30 8.24
N ILE A 199 -1.83 3.60 8.41
CA ILE A 199 -0.75 4.58 8.40
C ILE A 199 -0.76 5.45 9.65
N ARG A 200 0.35 6.13 9.89
CA ARG A 200 0.45 7.17 10.91
C ARG A 200 0.30 8.56 10.27
N PRO A 201 -0.53 9.45 10.81
CA PRO A 201 -0.81 10.76 10.22
C PRO A 201 0.43 11.67 10.14
N GLU A 202 1.43 11.48 11.01
CA GLU A 202 2.67 12.26 10.99
C GLU A 202 3.43 12.07 9.67
N TRP A 203 3.36 10.87 9.08
CA TRP A 203 4.04 10.58 7.82
C TRP A 203 3.46 11.38 6.65
N LEU A 204 2.17 11.73 6.70
CA LEU A 204 1.53 12.54 5.67
C LEU A 204 2.15 13.94 5.60
N LEU A 205 2.43 14.52 6.77
CA LEU A 205 3.08 15.82 6.92
C LEU A 205 4.55 15.77 6.50
N GLU A 206 5.24 14.65 6.78
CA GLU A 206 6.65 14.42 6.37
C GLU A 206 6.79 14.25 4.85
N VAL A 207 5.92 13.45 4.24
CA VAL A 207 6.01 13.02 2.85
C VAL A 207 5.61 14.12 1.87
N SER A 208 4.50 14.81 2.14
CA SER A 208 3.92 15.77 1.21
C SER A 208 3.36 16.99 1.95
N PRO A 209 4.22 17.81 2.57
CA PRO A 209 3.79 18.99 3.33
C PRO A 209 2.99 19.98 2.46
N ALA A 210 3.30 20.07 1.17
CA ALA A 210 2.58 20.94 0.23
C ALA A 210 1.14 20.45 -0.04
N TYR A 211 0.90 19.14 -0.03
CA TYR A 211 -0.45 18.58 -0.18
C TYR A 211 -1.24 18.67 1.13
N TYR A 212 -0.56 18.52 2.26
CA TYR A 212 -1.12 18.67 3.60
C TYR A 212 -0.93 20.08 4.17
N ASP A 213 -1.04 21.10 3.32
CA ASP A 213 -1.05 22.50 3.74
C ASP A 213 -2.39 22.83 4.42
N MET A 214 -2.35 23.04 5.74
CA MET A 214 -3.53 23.29 6.58
C MET A 214 -4.32 24.54 6.16
N SER A 215 -3.66 25.52 5.52
CA SER A 215 -4.33 26.73 5.04
C SER A 215 -5.30 26.44 3.88
N LYS A 216 -5.04 25.39 3.10
CA LYS A 216 -5.81 24.97 1.93
C LYS A 216 -6.63 23.71 2.19
N PHE A 217 -6.45 23.08 3.34
CA PHE A 217 -7.11 21.83 3.68
C PHE A 217 -8.56 22.10 4.12
N PRO A 218 -9.56 21.34 3.63
CA PRO A 218 -10.95 21.56 3.99
C PRO A 218 -11.22 21.27 5.46
N GLU A 219 -12.20 21.97 6.03
CA GLU A 219 -12.61 21.78 7.42
C GLU A 219 -13.23 20.39 7.62
N CYS A 220 -12.53 19.50 8.34
CA CYS A 220 -13.01 18.17 8.72
C CYS A 220 -12.30 17.66 9.97
N GLU A 221 -12.75 16.51 10.52
CA GLU A 221 -12.13 15.92 11.73
C GLU A 221 -10.64 15.58 11.47
N ALA A 222 -10.30 15.11 10.27
CA ALA A 222 -8.93 14.85 9.84
C ALA A 222 -8.03 16.10 9.91
N LYS A 223 -8.54 17.28 9.49
CA LYS A 223 -7.81 18.56 9.59
C LYS A 223 -7.43 18.87 11.03
N ARG A 224 -8.40 18.77 11.95
CA ARG A 224 -8.19 19.07 13.38
C ARG A 224 -7.13 18.18 14.01
N VAL A 225 -7.04 16.91 13.60
CA VAL A 225 -6.00 15.99 14.06
C VAL A 225 -4.65 16.38 13.50
N LEU A 226 -4.56 16.67 12.19
CA LEU A 226 -3.31 17.07 11.54
C LEU A 226 -2.77 18.41 12.06
N GLU A 227 -3.63 19.40 12.31
CA GLU A 227 -3.23 20.69 12.90
C GLU A 227 -2.61 20.52 14.29
N LYS A 228 -3.24 19.69 15.15
CA LYS A 228 -2.68 19.40 16.48
C LYS A 228 -1.31 18.73 16.39
N LEU A 229 -1.13 17.82 15.44
CA LEU A 229 0.17 17.16 15.21
C LEU A 229 1.21 18.15 14.68
N TYR A 230 0.83 19.02 13.75
CA TYR A 230 1.71 20.05 13.21
C TYR A 230 2.21 21.00 14.30
N LEU A 231 1.32 21.50 15.16
CA LEU A 231 1.69 22.35 16.30
C LEU A 231 2.64 21.62 17.28
N ARG A 232 2.37 20.36 17.58
CA ARG A 232 3.26 19.54 18.45
C ARG A 232 4.66 19.39 17.85
N GLN A 233 4.77 19.18 16.54
CA GLN A 233 6.07 19.05 15.87
C GLN A 233 6.85 20.37 15.87
N GLN A 234 6.17 21.52 15.81
CA GLN A 234 6.83 22.82 15.93
C GLN A 234 7.35 23.11 17.34
N HIS A 235 6.61 22.71 18.38
CA HIS A 235 7.04 22.88 19.77
C HIS A 235 8.16 21.92 20.22
N ALA A 236 8.37 20.82 19.48
CA ALA A 236 9.40 19.83 19.77
C ALA A 236 10.75 20.08 19.06
N ARG A 237 10.83 21.11 18.20
CA ARG A 237 12.06 21.57 17.52
C ARG A 237 12.60 22.81 18.19
#